data_AF-A0A0S8A146-F1
#
_entry.id   AF-A0A0S8A146-F1
#
_cell.length_a   1.000
_cell.length_b   1.000
_cell.length_c   1.000
_cell.angle_alpha   90.00
_cell.angle_beta   90.00
_cell.angle_gamma   90.00
#
_symmetry.space_group_name_H-M   'P 1'
#
loop_
_entity.id
_entity.type
_entity.pdbx_description
1 polymer ?
#
loop_
_entity_poly.entity_id
_entity_poly.type
_entity_poly.pdbx_seq_one_letter_code
_entity_poly.pdbx_strand_id
1 'polypeptide(L)' 'MKVAARKKNSDAKETRVYLVGGGIASLASAVYLVKDAGVPGENIHILEQDAILGGALDGAGDPD' A
#
# COMPACT_ATOMS: atom_id res chain seq x y z
N MET A 1 32.45 -7.37 -0.27
CA MET A 1 31.23 -7.57 0.53
C MET A 1 30.11 -8.01 -0.43
N LYS A 2 29.73 -9.29 -0.43
CA LYS A 2 28.65 -9.80 -1.30
C LYS A 2 27.32 -9.52 -0.60
N VAL A 3 26.49 -8.66 -1.18
CA VAL A 3 25.09 -8.56 -0.76
C VAL A 3 24.42 -9.86 -1.21
N ALA A 4 24.02 -10.70 -0.26
CA ALA A 4 23.25 -11.89 -0.57
C ALA A 4 21.93 -11.46 -1.22
N ALA A 5 21.59 -12.03 -2.38
CA ALA A 5 20.32 -11.75 -3.04
C ALA A 5 19.17 -12.09 -2.08
N ARG A 6 18.27 -11.13 -1.82
CA ARG A 6 17.10 -11.36 -0.98
C ARG A 6 16.28 -12.49 -1.60
N LYS A 7 15.97 -13.51 -0.80
CA LYS A 7 15.03 -14.57 -1.18
C LYS A 7 13.69 -13.92 -1.52
N LYS A 8 13.17 -14.15 -2.73
CA LYS A 8 11.84 -13.66 -3.12
C LYS A 8 10.82 -14.30 -2.19
N ASN A 9 9.93 -13.50 -1.60
CA ASN A 9 8.88 -14.03 -0.77
C ASN A 9 7.80 -14.62 -1.69
N SER A 10 7.68 -15.95 -1.69
CA SER A 10 6.67 -16.68 -2.47
C SER A 10 5.34 -16.78 -1.73
N ASP A 11 5.36 -16.60 -0.41
CA ASP A 11 4.21 -16.76 0.46
C ASP A 11 3.57 -15.40 0.73
N ALA A 12 2.29 -15.25 0.35
CA ALA A 12 1.55 -14.01 0.55
C ALA A 12 1.46 -13.61 2.04
N LYS A 13 1.42 -14.60 2.94
CA LYS A 13 1.36 -14.39 4.40
C LYS A 13 2.61 -13.76 4.99
N GLU A 14 3.77 -13.99 4.39
CA GLU A 14 5.04 -13.42 4.84
C GLU A 14 5.38 -12.12 4.09
N THR A 15 4.63 -11.82 3.02
CA THR A 15 4.90 -10.68 2.13
C THR A 15 4.47 -9.38 2.79
N ARG A 16 5.40 -8.42 2.90
CA ARG A 16 5.12 -7.05 3.33
C ARG A 16 5.10 -6.11 2.13
N VAL A 17 4.07 -5.27 2.07
CA VAL A 17 3.86 -4.33 0.97
C VAL A 17 3.84 -2.91 1.52
N TYR A 18 4.58 -2.03 0.88
CA TYR A 18 4.58 -0.60 1.19
C TYR A 18 4.12 0.14 -0.06
N LEU A 19 3.01 0.88 0.07
CA LEU A 19 2.41 1.68 -0.99
C LEU A 19 2.64 3.14 -0.65
N VAL A 20 3.36 3.86 -1.52
CA VAL A 20 3.64 5.29 -1.33
C VAL A 20 2.54 6.11 -2.02
N GLY A 21 1.93 7.01 -1.27
CA GLY A 21 0.71 7.74 -1.63
C GLY A 21 -0.54 6.99 -1.16
N GLY A 22 -1.50 7.73 -0.61
CA GLY A 22 -2.80 7.30 -0.10
C GLY A 22 -3.98 7.63 -1.02
N GLY A 23 -3.71 7.86 -2.30
CA GLY A 23 -4.72 8.04 -3.33
C GLY A 23 -5.35 6.71 -3.81
N ILE A 24 -6.28 6.84 -4.76
CA ILE A 24 -7.10 5.71 -5.28
C ILE A 24 -6.26 4.55 -5.81
N ALA A 25 -5.11 4.81 -6.42
CA ALA A 25 -4.24 3.78 -6.96
C ALA A 25 -3.70 2.84 -5.86
N SER A 26 -3.22 3.40 -4.75
CA SER A 26 -2.71 2.62 -3.62
C SER A 26 -3.83 1.93 -2.86
N LEU A 27 -4.95 2.63 -2.63
CA LEU A 27 -6.11 2.03 -1.96
C LEU A 27 -6.67 0.85 -2.78
N ALA A 28 -6.80 1.00 -4.10
CA ALA A 28 -7.21 -0.10 -4.99
C ALA A 28 -6.19 -1.25 -4.96
N SER A 29 -4.89 -0.94 -5.02
CA SER A 29 -3.83 -1.94 -4.91
C SER A 29 -3.92 -2.74 -3.61
N ALA A 30 -4.15 -2.07 -2.47
CA ALA A 30 -4.36 -2.75 -1.19
C ALA A 30 -5.56 -3.70 -1.23
N VAL A 31 -6.67 -3.28 -1.84
CA VAL A 31 -7.86 -4.14 -2.02
C VAL A 31 -7.53 -5.40 -2.83
N TYR A 32 -6.85 -5.26 -3.97
CA TYR A 32 -6.47 -6.41 -4.80
C TYR A 32 -5.42 -7.30 -4.13
N LEU A 33 -4.49 -6.73 -3.35
CA LEU A 33 -3.51 -7.51 -2.60
C LEU A 33 -4.18 -8.38 -1.54
N VAL A 34 -5.20 -7.86 -0.85
CA VAL A 34 -5.96 -8.65 0.12
C VAL A 34 -6.84 -9.69 -0.58
N LYS A 35 -7.62 -9.27 -1.58
CA LYS A 35 -8.65 -10.11 -2.19
C LYS A 35 -8.10 -11.17 -3.14
N ASP A 36 -7.15 -10.79 -3.98
CA ASP A 36 -6.71 -11.61 -5.11
C ASP A 36 -5.34 -12.24 -4.82
N ALA A 37 -4.44 -11.49 -4.17
CA ALA A 37 -3.10 -11.99 -3.83
C ALA A 37 -3.04 -12.66 -2.44
N GLY A 38 -4.09 -12.56 -1.62
CA GLY A 38 -4.15 -13.20 -0.30
C GLY A 38 -3.14 -12.65 0.73
N VAL A 39 -2.68 -11.41 0.55
CA VAL A 39 -1.79 -10.74 1.51
C VAL A 39 -2.61 -10.31 2.73
N PRO A 40 -2.20 -10.67 3.96
CA PRO A 40 -2.86 -10.16 5.17
C PRO A 40 -2.84 -8.63 5.21
N GLY A 41 -3.97 -8.00 5.55
CA GLY A 41 -4.06 -6.53 5.60
C GLY A 41 -3.05 -5.88 6.54
N GLU A 42 -2.69 -6.56 7.64
CA GLU A 42 -1.66 -6.13 8.60
C GLU A 42 -0.26 -6.00 7.99
N ASN A 43 0.00 -6.63 6.84
CA ASN A 43 1.26 -6.55 6.12
C ASN A 43 1.29 -5.46 5.03
N ILE A 44 0.18 -4.74 4.83
CA ILE A 44 0.06 -3.68 3.82
C ILE A 44 0.12 -2.33 4.53
N HIS A 45 1.13 -1.53 4.20
CA HIS A 45 1.35 -0.21 4.77
C HIS A 45 1.19 0.84 3.68
N ILE A 46 0.28 1.78 3.88
CA ILE A 46 0.09 2.94 3.00
C ILE A 46 0.76 4.14 3.66
N LEU A 47 1.67 4.78 2.93
CA LEU A 47 2.44 5.92 3.39
C LEU A 47 1.94 7.16 2.65
N GLU A 48 1.13 7.98 3.31
CA GLU A 48 0.60 9.24 2.79
C GLU A 48 1.34 10.41 3.43
N GLN A 49 1.64 11.43 2.62
CA GLN A 49 2.21 12.69 3.05
C GLN A 49 1.15 13.63 3.62
N ASP A 50 -0.04 13.63 3.03
CA ASP A 50 -1.14 14.48 3.42
C ASP A 50 -1.78 14.03 4.75
N ALA A 51 -2.51 14.93 5.40
CA ALA A 51 -3.20 14.63 6.67
C ALA A 51 -4.40 13.69 6.50
N ILE A 52 -4.90 13.56 5.27
CA ILE A 52 -6.05 12.75 4.89
C ILE A 52 -5.71 11.88 3.69
N LEU A 53 -6.43 10.77 3.56
CA LEU A 53 -6.31 9.89 2.40
C LEU A 53 -7.15 10.40 1.24
N GLY A 54 -6.82 9.96 0.02
CA GLY A 54 -7.57 10.23 -1.19
C GLY A 54 -6.75 10.95 -2.27
N GLY A 55 -5.70 11.69 -1.88
CA GLY A 55 -4.88 12.46 -2.80
C GLY A 55 -5.74 13.44 -3.60
N ALA A 56 -5.66 13.41 -4.93
CA ALA A 56 -6.47 14.28 -5.80
C ALA A 56 -8.00 14.05 -5.72
N LEU A 57 -8.45 12.99 -5.04
CA LEU A 57 -9.86 12.64 -4.85
C LEU A 57 -10.22 12.58 -3.36
N ASP A 58 -9.56 13.38 -2.53
CA ASP A 58 -9.77 13.43 -1.07
C ASP A 58 -11.15 13.97 -0.66
N GLY A 59 -11.76 14.82 -1.49
CA GLY A 59 -13.07 15.42 -1.21
C GLY A 59 -13.07 16.29 0.05
N ALA A 60 -11.91 16.83 0.45
CA ALA A 60 -11.77 17.63 1.66
C ALA A 60 -12.56 18.95 1.62
N GLY A 61 -12.94 19.36 0.40
CA GLY A 61 -13.60 20.63 0.16
C GLY A 61 -12.63 21.80 0.32
N ASP A 62 -12.91 22.88 -0.40
CA ASP A 62 -12.33 24.19 -0.12
C ASP A 62 -13.43 25.03 0.54
N PRO A 63 -13.24 25.53 1.77
CA PRO A 63 -14.24 26.37 2.43
C PRO A 63 -14.30 27.81 1.89
N ASP A 64 -13.36 28.21 1.03
CA ASP A 64 -13.35 29.53 0.38
C ASP A 64 -14.30 29.61 -0.84
#